data_AF-A0A533RQ18-F1
#
_entry.id   AF-A0A533RQ18-F1
#
_cell.length_a   1.000
_cell.length_b   1.000
_cell.length_c   1.000
_cell.angle_alpha   90.00
_cell.angle_beta   90.00
_cell.angle_gamma   90.00
#
_symmetry.space_group_name_H-M   'P 1'
#
loop_
_entity.id
_entity.type
_entity.pdbx_description
1 polymer ?
#
loop_
_entity_poly.entity_id
_entity_poly.type
_entity_poly.pdbx_seq_one_letter_code
_entity_poly.pdbx_strand_id
1 'polypeptide(L)' 'MTQRIEALPGAFALDPARTALVIIDMQRDFLDPGGFGAALGNDVGQLARAVPHCQALLAAARDAGLLVIHTREGHRPD' A
#
# COMPACT_ATOMS: atom_id res chain seq x y z
N MET A 1 -21.28 7.95 -5.03
CA MET A 1 -21.55 9.21 -4.30
C MET A 1 -20.23 9.68 -3.72
N THR A 2 -19.87 10.94 -3.92
CA THR A 2 -18.61 11.52 -3.42
C THR A 2 -18.69 11.74 -1.91
N GLN A 3 -17.72 11.21 -1.18
CA GLN A 3 -17.53 11.39 0.26
C GLN A 3 -16.46 12.45 0.52
N ARG A 4 -16.57 13.19 1.63
CA ARG A 4 -15.51 14.10 2.08
C ARG A 4 -14.82 13.51 3.30
N ILE A 5 -13.53 13.28 3.16
CA ILE A 5 -12.66 12.74 4.22
C ILE A 5 -11.80 13.87 4.77
N GLU A 6 -11.72 14.00 6.09
CA GLU A 6 -10.79 14.94 6.73
C GLU A 6 -9.34 14.56 6.39
N ALA A 7 -8.59 15.52 5.86
CA ALA A 7 -7.23 15.32 5.42
C ALA A 7 -6.46 16.65 5.49
N LEU A 8 -5.14 16.57 5.33
CA LEU A 8 -4.27 17.73 5.16
C LEU A 8 -3.95 17.95 3.68
N PRO A 9 -3.87 19.20 3.19
CA PRO A 9 -4.09 20.47 3.92
C PRO A 9 -5.58 20.85 4.07
N GLY A 10 -6.50 20.03 3.59
CA GLY A 10 -7.94 20.20 3.73
C GLY A 10 -8.70 18.96 3.28
N ALA A 11 -10.02 18.97 3.44
CA ALA A 11 -10.85 17.79 3.18
C ALA A 11 -10.70 17.26 1.74
N PHE A 12 -10.49 15.95 1.62
CA PHE A 12 -10.35 15.24 0.36
C PHE A 12 -11.70 14.71 -0.13
N ALA A 13 -12.03 14.95 -1.39
CA ALA A 13 -13.24 14.43 -2.02
C ALA A 13 -12.96 13.08 -2.70
N LEU A 14 -13.57 12.01 -2.19
CA LEU A 14 -13.38 10.63 -2.68
C LEU A 14 -14.67 10.14 -3.32
N ASP A 15 -14.64 9.83 -4.61
CA ASP A 15 -15.71 9.10 -5.30
C ASP A 15 -15.24 7.68 -5.59
N PRO A 16 -15.82 6.64 -4.94
CA PRO A 16 -15.38 5.25 -5.12
C PRO A 16 -15.37 4.79 -6.58
N ALA A 17 -16.32 5.26 -7.40
CA ALA A 17 -16.43 4.89 -8.80
C ALA A 17 -15.30 5.48 -9.69
N ARG A 18 -14.54 6.46 -9.16
CA ARG A 18 -13.47 7.16 -9.88
C ARG A 18 -12.14 7.10 -9.13
N THR A 19 -12.03 6.21 -8.15
CA THR A 19 -10.87 6.11 -7.25
C THR A 19 -10.36 4.67 -7.23
N ALA A 20 -9.04 4.50 -7.12
CA ALA A 20 -8.40 3.22 -6.92
C ALA A 20 -7.49 3.25 -5.69
N LEU A 21 -7.39 2.12 -4.99
CA LEU A 21 -6.32 1.85 -4.03
C LEU A 21 -5.12 1.29 -4.78
N VAL A 22 -3.94 1.89 -4.59
CA VAL A 22 -2.67 1.36 -5.09
C VAL A 22 -1.81 0.94 -3.90
N ILE A 23 -1.51 -0.35 -3.79
CA ILE A 23 -0.58 -0.90 -2.81
C ILE A 23 0.76 -1.10 -3.49
N ILE A 24 1.75 -0.32 -3.08
CA ILE A 24 3.06 -0.23 -3.75
C ILE A 24 4.04 -1.16 -3.05
N ASP A 25 4.59 -2.12 -3.81
CA ASP A 25 5.81 -2.89 -3.52
C ASP A 25 5.89 -3.48 -2.10
N MET A 26 4.76 -3.96 -1.58
CA MET A 26 4.68 -4.73 -0.32
C MET A 26 5.23 -6.15 -0.51
N GLN A 27 6.47 -6.26 -0.97
CA GLN A 27 7.17 -7.50 -1.31
C GLN A 27 8.07 -7.94 -0.15
N ARG A 28 8.21 -9.27 0.00
CA ARG A 28 9.08 -9.89 1.01
C ARG A 28 10.51 -9.37 0.98
N ASP A 29 11.03 -9.07 -0.20
CA ASP A 29 12.40 -8.61 -0.37
C ASP A 29 12.68 -7.27 0.34
N PHE A 30 11.67 -6.43 0.54
CA PHE A 30 11.79 -5.16 1.27
C PHE A 30 11.43 -5.28 2.75
N LEU A 31 10.70 -6.33 3.15
CA LEU A 31 10.06 -6.43 4.47
C LEU A 31 10.67 -7.53 5.36
N ASP A 32 11.17 -8.62 4.77
CA ASP A 32 11.70 -9.76 5.51
C ASP A 32 13.14 -9.44 6.02
N PRO A 33 13.52 -9.87 7.24
CA PRO A 33 14.87 -9.68 7.79
C PRO A 33 16.03 -10.30 6.98
N GLY A 34 15.73 -11.09 5.94
CA GLY A 34 16.71 -11.67 5.01
C GLY A 34 16.53 -11.21 3.56
N GLY A 35 15.67 -10.22 3.32
CA GLY A 35 15.45 -9.66 1.99
C GLY A 35 16.48 -8.59 1.62
N PHE A 36 16.41 -8.13 0.37
CA PHE A 36 17.19 -7.02 -0.17
C PHE A 36 17.22 -5.78 0.74
N GLY A 37 16.09 -5.38 1.32
CA GLY A 37 16.01 -4.22 2.20
C GLY A 37 16.92 -4.33 3.42
N ALA A 38 16.94 -5.51 4.07
CA ALA A 38 17.81 -5.78 5.21
C ALA A 38 19.28 -5.94 4.79
N ALA A 39 19.55 -6.51 3.62
CA ALA A 39 20.91 -6.67 3.08
C ALA A 39 21.61 -5.32 2.84
N LEU A 40 20.85 -4.25 2.58
CA LEU A 40 21.35 -2.88 2.48
C LEU A 40 21.60 -2.21 3.85
N GLY A 41 21.34 -2.89 4.97
CA GLY A 41 21.52 -2.37 6.32
C GLY A 41 20.31 -1.58 6.86
N ASN A 42 19.15 -1.64 6.21
CA ASN A 42 17.94 -0.97 6.69
C ASN A 42 17.27 -1.75 7.83
N ASP A 43 16.65 -1.02 8.75
CA ASP A 43 15.72 -1.59 9.73
C ASP A 43 14.35 -1.87 9.09
N VAL A 44 14.22 -3.05 8.46
CA VAL A 44 12.97 -3.49 7.80
C VAL A 44 11.79 -3.65 8.78
N GLY A 45 12.06 -3.71 10.09
CA GLY A 45 11.03 -3.74 11.12
C GLY A 45 10.16 -2.49 11.14
N GLN A 46 10.67 -1.35 10.66
CA GLN A 46 9.87 -0.13 10.50
C GLN A 46 8.85 -0.26 9.37
N LEU A 47 9.21 -0.92 8.27
CA LEU A 47 8.34 -1.14 7.12
C LEU A 47 7.29 -2.23 7.41
N ALA A 48 7.69 -3.28 8.12
CA ALA A 48 6.78 -4.38 8.50
C ALA A 48 5.57 -3.90 9.34
N ARG A 49 5.70 -2.79 10.07
CA ARG A 49 4.59 -2.16 10.83
C ARG A 49 3.47 -1.64 9.94
N ALA A 50 3.73 -1.35 8.66
CA ALA A 50 2.70 -0.93 7.72
C ALA A 50 1.77 -2.08 7.30
N VAL A 51 2.23 -3.33 7.36
CA VAL A 51 1.48 -4.51 6.89
C VAL A 51 0.05 -4.60 7.44
N PRO A 52 -0.21 -4.57 8.76
CA PRO A 52 -1.58 -4.66 9.28
C PRO A 52 -2.46 -3.47 8.85
N HIS A 53 -1.88 -2.28 8.70
CA HIS A 53 -2.61 -1.09 8.23
C HIS A 53 -2.97 -1.20 6.74
N CYS A 54 -2.05 -1.70 5.91
CA CYS A 54 -2.32 -2.00 4.50
C CYS A 54 -3.39 -3.09 4.36
N GLN A 55 -3.40 -4.11 5.23
CA GLN A 55 -4.44 -5.14 5.24
C GLN A 55 -5.82 -4.57 5.58
N ALA A 56 -5.91 -3.72 6.61
CA ALA A 56 -7.15 -3.05 6.98
C ALA A 56 -7.65 -2.12 5.85
N LEU A 57 -6.75 -1.35 5.24
CA LEU A 57 -7.08 -0.48 4.10
C LEU A 57 -7.54 -1.28 2.88
N LEU A 58 -6.89 -2.42 2.59
CA LEU A 58 -7.27 -3.32 1.52
C LEU A 58 -8.67 -3.91 1.72
N ALA A 59 -9.00 -4.30 2.95
CA ALA A 59 -10.34 -4.79 3.28
C ALA A 59 -11.39 -3.68 3.05
N ALA A 60 -11.16 -2.49 3.62
CA ALA A 60 -12.07 -1.36 3.46
C ALA A 60 -12.25 -0.93 1.99
N ALA A 61 -11.18 -0.95 1.19
CA ALA A 61 -11.25 -0.62 -0.23
C ALA A 61 -12.08 -1.64 -1.02
N ARG A 62 -11.94 -2.94 -0.70
CA ARG A 62 -12.74 -4.01 -1.31
C ARG A 62 -14.21 -3.88 -0.93
N ASP A 63 -14.52 -3.64 0.34
CA ASP A 63 -15.89 -3.47 0.82
C ASP A 63 -16.57 -2.24 0.19
N ALA A 64 -15.81 -1.17 -0.04
CA ALA A 64 -16.28 0.04 -0.73
C ALA A 64 -16.30 -0.10 -2.27
N GLY A 65 -15.91 -1.24 -2.83
CA GLY A 65 -15.94 -1.51 -4.27
C GLY A 65 -14.91 -0.72 -5.09
N LEU A 66 -13.80 -0.27 -4.47
CA LEU A 66 -12.72 0.42 -5.18
C LEU A 66 -11.97 -0.55 -6.09
N LEU A 67 -11.45 -0.02 -7.21
CA LEU A 67 -10.40 -0.70 -7.96
C LEU A 67 -9.17 -0.87 -7.07
N VAL A 68 -8.61 -2.08 -7.00
CA VAL A 68 -7.38 -2.36 -6.24
C VAL A 68 -6.26 -2.72 -7.21
N ILE A 69 -5.14 -2.02 -7.10
CA ILE A 69 -3.93 -2.22 -7.91
C ILE A 69 -2.77 -2.57 -6.97
N HIS A 70 -2.00 -3.58 -7.36
CA HIS A 70 -0.76 -3.94 -6.68
C HIS A 70 0.40 -3.77 -7.64
N THR A 71 1.49 -3.16 -7.19
CA THR A 71 2.75 -3.12 -7.95
C THR A 71 3.74 -4.14 -7.38
N ARG A 72 4.69 -4.53 -8.23
CA ARG A 72 5.86 -5.29 -7.83
C ARG A 72 7.07 -4.75 -8.58
N GLU A 73 8.07 -4.32 -7.85
CA GLU A 73 9.39 -4.03 -8.39
C GLU A 73 10.11 -5.35 -8.73
N GLY A 74 10.73 -5.39 -9.90
CA GLY A 74 11.50 -6.54 -10.34
C GLY A 74 12.02 -6.37 -11.76
N HIS A 75 13.07 -7.14 -12.08
CA HIS A 75 13.68 -7.19 -13.40
C HIS A 75 13.37 -8.54 -14.06
N ARG A 76 13.42 -8.58 -15.40
CA ARG A 76 13.37 -9.85 -16.13
C ARG A 76 14.64 -10.66 -15.81
N PRO A 77 14.56 -11.99 -15.73
CA PRO A 77 15.75 -12.83 -15.86
C PRO A 77 16.49 -12.48 -17.16
N ASP A 78 17.81 -12.61 -17.12
CA ASP A 78 18.70 -12.46 -18.27
C ASP A 78 18.37 -13.42 -19.42
#